data_AF-Q2CF77-F1
#
_entry.id   AF-Q2CF77-F1
#
_cell.length_a   1.000
_cell.length_b   1.000
_cell.length_c   1.000
_cell.angle_alpha   90.00
_cell.angle_beta   90.00
_cell.angle_gamma   90.00
#
_symmetry.space_group_name_H-M   'P 1'
#
loop_
_entity.id
_entity.type
_entity.pdbx_description
1 polymer ?
#
loop_
_entity_poly.entity_id
_entity_poly.type
_entity_poly.pdbx_seq_one_letter_code
_entity_poly.pdbx_strand_id
1 'polypeptide(L)'
;MKWFAPYIVDAAPAPIARTLADPWFWTGLVLVLAFFLATRLVERRPAGEQALAAMDRASAPLWNGIDGFLRIVIAGFFVAIFSVGGVYLTPDLATPSEWVSWMQLLIAVGVIWRRTMPLSAAGIIGLWLLALRDYDLFHLLDYLALGVAVAAYLVLAASDRPDWRAKRFAVLRWGVAIALMWSSLEKFAYPEWFHPLVEEKPFLTFGIARDAFIPMAGVAEFTLGFGLLWTPLVRRLSALALLVIFITAVYPFGRIDLIGHALIMAIIVVIFADPGRDLHVLPRLRGALAGVPAGLGAAMVLFVAGYWGLHAGFYGADARTMAELQAERATHSFSAEHPHGPPAMNARPQAGTEAAATGEDLAGAYAASMAGMHEAMMTGIAHPDPDVAFVLGMIPHHQGAIDMALIQLEAGGDAEILDLARHILAEQQREVDQMEDWLRMRGVELPES
;
A
#
# COMPACT_ATOMS: atom_id res chain seq x y z
N MET A 1 5.51 -0.64 -0.67
CA MET A 1 5.79 -0.94 0.76
C MET A 1 4.57 -1.55 1.42
N LYS A 2 3.41 -0.88 1.39
CA LYS A 2 2.17 -1.36 2.03
C LYS A 2 1.74 -2.79 1.65
N TRP A 3 2.04 -3.24 0.44
CA TRP A 3 1.75 -4.62 0.00
C TRP A 3 2.73 -5.69 0.51
N PHE A 4 3.86 -5.30 1.09
CA PHE A 4 5.00 -6.19 1.35
C PHE A 4 5.55 -6.09 2.78
N ALA A 5 5.13 -5.08 3.55
CA ALA A 5 5.59 -4.87 4.91
C ALA A 5 4.44 -4.40 5.80
N PRO A 6 4.43 -4.76 7.10
CA PRO A 6 3.46 -4.23 8.05
C PRO A 6 3.53 -2.70 8.13
N TYR A 7 2.37 -2.07 8.27
CA TYR A 7 2.22 -0.63 8.47
C TYR A 7 1.07 -0.35 9.44
N ILE A 8 1.06 0.84 10.02
CA ILE A 8 0.04 1.29 10.97
C ILE A 8 -0.28 2.74 10.65
N VAL A 9 -1.43 2.99 10.01
CA VAL A 9 -1.75 4.29 9.40
C VAL A 9 -2.03 5.39 10.43
N ASP A 10 -2.55 5.02 11.59
CA ASP A 10 -2.87 5.90 12.72
C ASP A 10 -1.66 6.20 13.62
N ALA A 11 -0.50 5.60 13.33
CA ALA A 11 0.73 5.93 14.03
C ALA A 11 1.16 7.37 13.73
N ALA A 12 1.64 8.09 14.74
CA ALA A 12 2.12 9.45 14.54
C ALA A 12 3.29 9.49 13.54
N PRO A 13 3.21 10.36 12.51
CA PRO A 13 4.30 10.55 11.58
C PRO A 13 5.49 11.18 12.29
N ALA A 14 6.70 10.79 11.89
CA ALA A 14 7.93 11.42 12.37
C ALA A 14 7.86 12.95 12.18
N PRO A 15 8.40 13.74 13.12
CA PRO A 15 8.42 15.18 12.98
C PRO A 15 9.16 15.60 11.71
N ILE A 16 8.56 16.48 10.90
CA ILE A 16 9.17 16.97 9.65
C ILE A 16 10.55 17.60 9.87
N ALA A 17 10.82 18.13 11.07
CA ALA A 17 12.12 18.64 11.47
C ALA A 17 13.25 17.60 11.32
N ARG A 18 12.93 16.31 11.51
CA ARG A 18 13.88 15.20 11.29
C ARG A 18 14.30 15.12 9.84
N THR A 19 13.36 15.15 8.90
CA THR A 19 13.63 15.14 7.46
C THR A 19 14.40 16.38 7.02
N LEU A 20 14.05 17.55 7.55
CA LEU A 20 14.75 18.80 7.24
C LEU A 20 16.17 18.86 7.81
N ALA A 21 16.45 18.12 8.89
CA ALA A 21 17.79 17.98 9.45
C ALA A 21 18.64 16.93 8.71
N ASP A 22 18.04 16.09 7.88
CA ASP A 22 18.71 15.00 7.18
C ASP A 22 19.52 15.53 5.97
N PRO A 23 20.86 15.37 5.94
CA PRO A 23 21.67 15.83 4.81
C PRO A 23 21.38 15.07 3.51
N TRP A 24 20.92 13.81 3.57
CA TRP A 24 20.62 13.00 2.40
C TRP A 24 19.34 13.43 1.69
N PHE A 25 18.37 13.94 2.45
CA PHE A 25 17.19 14.62 1.88
C PHE A 25 17.63 15.80 0.99
N TRP A 26 18.46 16.70 1.52
CA TRP A 26 18.93 17.86 0.76
C TRP A 26 19.83 17.47 -0.41
N THR A 27 20.67 16.46 -0.24
CA THR A 27 21.52 15.93 -1.32
C THR A 27 20.66 15.41 -2.47
N GLY A 28 19.66 14.58 -2.20
CA GLY A 28 18.70 14.12 -3.20
C GLY A 28 17.98 15.28 -3.88
N LEU A 29 17.57 16.29 -3.11
CA LEU A 29 16.83 17.44 -3.64
C LEU A 29 17.69 18.29 -4.58
N VAL A 30 18.95 18.54 -4.21
CA VAL A 30 19.92 19.27 -5.06
C VAL A 30 20.17 18.52 -6.37
N LEU A 31 20.35 17.19 -6.31
CA LEU A 31 20.58 16.38 -7.51
C LEU A 31 19.40 16.46 -8.49
N VAL A 32 18.17 16.32 -8.01
CA VAL A 32 16.99 16.40 -8.90
C VAL A 32 16.75 17.82 -9.39
N LEU A 33 16.94 18.84 -8.54
CA LEU A 33 16.86 20.24 -8.97
C LEU A 33 17.88 20.55 -10.07
N ALA A 34 19.11 20.07 -9.94
CA ALA A 34 20.14 20.21 -10.97
C ALA A 34 19.69 19.55 -12.29
N PHE A 35 19.12 18.34 -12.22
CA PHE A 35 18.57 17.64 -13.38
C PHE A 35 17.42 18.43 -14.04
N PHE A 36 16.47 18.97 -13.28
CA PHE A 36 15.34 19.73 -13.83
C PHE A 36 15.79 21.06 -14.43
N LEU A 37 16.70 21.77 -13.78
CA LEU A 37 17.28 23.01 -14.30
C LEU A 37 18.07 22.75 -15.59
N ALA A 38 18.91 21.72 -15.63
CA ALA A 38 19.65 21.31 -16.81
C ALA A 38 18.70 20.95 -17.97
N THR A 39 17.67 20.15 -17.68
CA THR A 39 16.64 19.78 -18.66
C THR A 39 15.91 21.02 -19.19
N ARG A 40 15.57 21.97 -18.32
CA ARG A 40 14.93 23.23 -18.73
C ARG A 40 15.85 24.10 -19.59
N LEU A 41 17.14 24.13 -19.30
CA LEU A 41 18.14 24.84 -20.11
C LEU A 41 18.27 24.23 -21.52
N VAL A 42 18.24 22.89 -21.62
CA VAL A 42 18.22 22.18 -22.90
C VAL A 42 16.90 22.45 -23.65
N GLU A 43 15.77 22.39 -22.96
CA GLU A 43 14.44 22.59 -23.55
C GLU A 43 14.27 23.99 -24.19
N ARG A 44 14.94 25.01 -23.64
CA ARG A 44 14.92 26.39 -24.18
C ARG A 44 15.76 26.56 -25.44
N ARG A 45 16.57 25.57 -25.82
CA ARG A 45 17.45 25.60 -27.00
C ARG A 45 16.85 24.74 -28.13
N PRO A 46 17.33 24.89 -29.38
CA PRO A 46 16.89 24.04 -30.50
C PRO A 46 17.06 22.54 -30.24
N ALA A 47 18.04 22.14 -29.43
CA ALA A 47 18.25 20.76 -29.01
C ALA A 47 17.04 20.17 -28.26
N GLY A 48 16.31 21.00 -27.48
CA GLY A 48 15.10 20.59 -26.79
C GLY A 48 13.99 20.19 -27.75
N GLU A 49 13.75 21.00 -28.78
CA GLU A 49 12.74 20.70 -29.81
C GLU A 49 13.13 19.47 -30.63
N GLN A 50 14.41 19.31 -30.96
CA GLN A 50 14.90 18.09 -31.63
C GLN A 50 14.68 16.83 -30.80
N ALA A 51 14.96 16.89 -29.50
CA ALA A 51 14.71 15.78 -28.58
C ALA A 51 13.21 15.45 -28.50
N LEU A 52 12.37 16.47 -28.33
CA LEU A 52 10.92 16.32 -28.26
C LEU A 52 10.32 15.75 -29.56
N ALA A 53 10.78 16.21 -30.73
CA ALA A 53 10.37 15.68 -32.03
C ALA A 53 10.87 14.24 -32.28
N ALA A 54 12.05 13.87 -31.75
CA ALA A 54 12.51 12.48 -31.77
C ALA A 54 11.61 11.58 -30.91
N MET A 55 11.26 12.05 -29.70
CA MET A 55 10.33 11.34 -28.82
C MET A 55 8.94 11.19 -29.45
N ASP A 56 8.41 12.22 -30.12
CA ASP A 56 7.13 12.12 -30.84
C ASP A 56 7.16 11.06 -31.93
N ARG A 57 8.23 11.01 -32.72
CA ARG A 57 8.38 9.98 -33.75
C ARG A 57 8.43 8.58 -33.15
N ALA A 58 9.14 8.42 -32.03
CA ALA A 58 9.23 7.15 -31.32
C ALA A 58 7.88 6.72 -30.71
N SER A 59 7.10 7.66 -30.16
CA SER A 59 5.83 7.38 -29.50
C SER A 59 4.60 7.43 -30.41
N ALA A 60 4.74 7.89 -31.67
CA ALA A 60 3.62 8.04 -32.59
C ALA A 60 2.76 6.77 -32.81
N PRO A 61 3.34 5.56 -32.99
CA PRO A 61 2.54 4.34 -33.15
C PRO A 61 1.65 4.07 -31.95
N LEU A 62 2.19 4.25 -30.74
CA LEU A 62 1.46 4.10 -29.49
C LEU A 62 0.41 5.20 -29.32
N TRP A 63 0.75 6.46 -29.63
CA TRP A 63 -0.16 7.60 -29.49
C TRP A 63 -1.43 7.46 -30.33
N ASN A 64 -1.33 6.91 -31.54
CA ASN A 64 -2.48 6.69 -32.42
C ASN A 64 -3.53 5.75 -31.83
N GLY A 65 -3.11 4.80 -30.99
CA GLY A 65 -3.98 3.82 -30.32
C GLY A 65 -4.14 4.03 -28.82
N ILE A 66 -3.73 5.18 -28.28
CA ILE A 66 -3.49 5.33 -26.84
C ILE A 66 -4.75 5.16 -25.98
N ASP A 67 -5.91 5.61 -26.46
CA ASP A 67 -7.19 5.39 -25.76
C ASP A 67 -7.56 3.89 -25.72
N GLY A 68 -7.29 3.16 -26.80
CA GLY A 68 -7.49 1.71 -26.83
C GLY A 68 -6.56 0.99 -25.85
N PHE A 69 -5.27 1.34 -25.88
CA PHE A 69 -4.27 0.83 -24.94
C PHE A 69 -4.70 1.04 -23.48
N LEU A 70 -5.05 2.27 -23.10
CA LEU A 70 -5.39 2.57 -21.72
C LEU A 70 -6.66 1.84 -21.27
N ARG A 71 -7.68 1.73 -22.14
CA ARG A 71 -8.90 0.99 -21.84
C ARG A 71 -8.67 -0.52 -21.68
N ILE A 72 -7.77 -1.10 -22.49
CA ILE A 72 -7.35 -2.49 -22.35
C ILE A 72 -6.66 -2.70 -21.01
N VAL A 73 -5.74 -1.81 -20.62
CA VAL A 73 -5.07 -1.94 -19.32
C VAL A 73 -6.03 -1.73 -18.15
N ILE A 74 -6.97 -0.77 -18.23
CA ILE A 74 -8.00 -0.60 -17.19
C ILE A 74 -8.85 -1.86 -17.06
N ALA A 75 -9.35 -2.42 -18.17
CA ALA A 75 -10.12 -3.65 -18.12
C ALA A 75 -9.28 -4.83 -17.58
N GLY A 76 -8.03 -4.98 -18.04
CA GLY A 76 -7.11 -5.99 -17.56
C GLY A 76 -6.78 -5.87 -16.07
N PHE A 77 -6.64 -4.64 -15.56
CA PHE A 77 -6.46 -4.38 -14.14
C PHE A 77 -7.66 -4.86 -13.31
N PHE A 78 -8.88 -4.50 -13.71
CA PHE A 78 -10.09 -4.95 -13.01
C PHE A 78 -10.30 -6.46 -13.07
N VAL A 79 -9.93 -7.11 -14.18
CA VAL A 79 -9.89 -8.58 -14.27
C VAL A 79 -8.81 -9.17 -13.36
N ALA A 80 -7.65 -8.52 -13.25
CA ALA A 80 -6.56 -9.00 -12.40
C ALA A 80 -6.94 -8.92 -10.92
N ILE A 81 -7.51 -7.81 -10.44
CA ILE A 81 -7.96 -7.71 -9.04
C ILE A 81 -9.16 -8.63 -8.75
N PHE A 82 -10.04 -8.86 -9.74
CA PHE A 82 -11.08 -9.90 -9.65
C PHE A 82 -10.45 -11.29 -9.42
N SER A 83 -9.35 -11.61 -10.11
CA SER A 83 -8.65 -12.89 -9.94
C SER A 83 -7.90 -13.02 -8.62
N VAL A 84 -7.54 -11.89 -7.99
CA VAL A 84 -7.00 -11.88 -6.63
C VAL A 84 -8.13 -12.18 -5.63
N GLY A 85 -9.30 -11.56 -5.83
CA GLY A 85 -10.47 -11.74 -4.97
C GLY A 85 -10.31 -11.05 -3.61
N GLY A 86 -11.44 -10.77 -2.95
CA GLY A 86 -11.44 -10.24 -1.59
C GLY A 86 -10.78 -8.87 -1.43
N VAL A 87 -10.75 -8.05 -2.48
CA VAL A 87 -10.16 -6.70 -2.46
C VAL A 87 -11.08 -5.69 -3.13
N TYR A 88 -11.03 -4.41 -2.75
CA TYR A 88 -11.83 -3.33 -3.34
C TYR A 88 -11.27 -2.82 -4.66
N LEU A 89 -10.10 -2.20 -4.60
CA LEU A 89 -9.50 -1.46 -5.73
C LEU A 89 -8.01 -1.67 -5.85
N THR A 90 -7.34 -2.04 -4.76
CA THR A 90 -5.92 -2.39 -4.72
C THR A 90 -5.74 -3.63 -3.87
N PRO A 91 -4.64 -4.38 -4.03
CA PRO A 91 -4.36 -5.56 -3.21
C PRO A 91 -4.32 -5.29 -1.70
N ASP A 92 -4.13 -4.03 -1.30
CA ASP A 92 -4.05 -3.56 0.09
C ASP A 92 -5.42 -3.36 0.76
N LEU A 93 -6.47 -3.12 -0.04
CA LEU A 93 -7.81 -2.81 0.45
C LEU A 93 -8.67 -4.06 0.43
N ALA A 94 -8.49 -4.93 1.42
CA ALA A 94 -9.23 -6.17 1.59
C ALA A 94 -10.73 -5.93 1.88
N THR A 95 -11.57 -6.90 1.52
CA THR A 95 -12.99 -6.90 1.84
C THR A 95 -13.53 -8.33 1.98
N PRO A 96 -14.40 -8.60 2.97
CA PRO A 96 -15.07 -9.89 3.08
C PRO A 96 -16.19 -10.08 2.05
N SER A 97 -16.56 -9.04 1.31
CA SER A 97 -17.72 -9.04 0.41
C SER A 97 -17.38 -9.57 -1.00
N GLU A 98 -17.70 -10.83 -1.30
CA GLU A 98 -17.43 -11.44 -2.62
C GLU A 98 -18.09 -10.73 -3.81
N TRP A 99 -19.24 -10.08 -3.59
CA TRP A 99 -19.95 -9.35 -4.65
C TRP A 99 -19.14 -8.17 -5.21
N VAL A 100 -18.17 -7.66 -4.44
CA VAL A 100 -17.23 -6.61 -4.87
C VAL A 100 -16.43 -7.06 -6.08
N SER A 101 -15.95 -8.31 -6.08
CA SER A 101 -15.23 -8.91 -7.21
C SER A 101 -16.10 -8.93 -8.47
N TRP A 102 -17.38 -9.30 -8.35
CA TRP A 102 -18.30 -9.29 -9.49
C TRP A 102 -18.52 -7.88 -10.05
N MET A 103 -18.57 -6.86 -9.18
CA MET A 103 -18.65 -5.48 -9.61
C MET A 103 -17.38 -5.04 -10.38
N GLN A 104 -16.19 -5.49 -9.98
CA GLN A 104 -14.94 -5.25 -10.72
C GLN A 104 -15.02 -5.83 -12.13
N LEU A 105 -15.56 -7.05 -12.29
CA LEU A 105 -15.73 -7.65 -13.61
C LEU A 105 -16.74 -6.87 -14.47
N LEU A 106 -17.83 -6.39 -13.88
CA LEU A 106 -18.78 -5.50 -14.57
C LEU A 106 -18.13 -4.19 -15.02
N ILE A 107 -17.27 -3.60 -14.18
CA ILE A 107 -16.48 -2.41 -14.54
C ILE A 107 -15.58 -2.74 -15.73
N ALA A 108 -14.84 -3.86 -15.69
CA ALA A 108 -13.95 -4.29 -16.77
C ALA A 108 -14.68 -4.43 -18.12
N VAL A 109 -15.85 -5.08 -18.11
CA VAL A 109 -16.69 -5.22 -19.30
C VAL A 109 -17.25 -3.87 -19.76
N GLY A 110 -17.70 -3.03 -18.83
CA GLY A 110 -18.26 -1.71 -19.13
C GLY A 110 -17.25 -0.73 -19.75
N VAL A 111 -15.95 -0.93 -19.55
CA VAL A 111 -14.90 -0.09 -20.16
C VAL A 111 -14.79 -0.34 -21.68
N ILE A 112 -15.27 -1.48 -22.19
CA ILE A 112 -15.14 -1.90 -23.60
C ILE A 112 -15.97 -1.05 -24.56
N TRP A 113 -17.13 -0.53 -24.13
CA TRP A 113 -17.97 0.32 -24.98
C TRP A 113 -18.03 1.76 -24.48
N ARG A 114 -17.99 2.70 -25.44
CA ARG A 114 -18.02 4.13 -25.16
C ARG A 114 -19.25 4.57 -24.36
N ARG A 115 -20.40 3.93 -24.59
CA ARG A 115 -21.67 4.23 -23.91
C ARG A 115 -21.69 3.74 -22.45
N THR A 116 -20.95 2.69 -22.13
CA THR A 116 -20.94 2.07 -20.79
C THR A 116 -19.79 2.59 -19.92
N MET A 117 -18.77 3.25 -20.49
CA MET A 117 -17.67 3.85 -19.73
C MET A 117 -18.09 4.75 -18.55
N PRO A 118 -19.12 5.62 -18.66
CA PRO A 118 -19.58 6.41 -17.51
C PRO A 118 -20.15 5.57 -16.37
N LEU A 119 -20.74 4.40 -16.66
CA LEU A 119 -21.22 3.46 -15.64
C LEU A 119 -20.04 2.80 -14.93
N SER A 120 -19.02 2.38 -15.69
CA SER A 120 -17.76 1.89 -15.10
C SER A 120 -17.11 2.95 -14.21
N ALA A 121 -17.09 4.22 -14.63
CA ALA A 121 -16.59 5.31 -13.82
C ALA A 121 -17.37 5.46 -12.49
N ALA A 122 -18.70 5.39 -12.54
CA ALA A 122 -19.53 5.40 -11.34
C ALA A 122 -19.25 4.18 -10.44
N GLY A 123 -19.01 3.00 -11.02
CA GLY A 123 -18.61 1.80 -10.28
C GLY A 123 -17.27 1.96 -9.55
N ILE A 124 -16.27 2.58 -10.20
CA ILE A 124 -14.98 2.88 -9.56
C ILE A 124 -15.16 3.80 -8.34
N ILE A 125 -15.96 4.86 -8.48
CA ILE A 125 -16.27 5.76 -7.36
C ILE A 125 -17.09 5.03 -6.28
N GLY A 126 -18.03 4.16 -6.68
CA GLY A 126 -18.81 3.34 -5.76
C GLY A 126 -17.95 2.40 -4.91
N LEU A 127 -16.93 1.77 -5.51
CA LEU A 127 -15.95 0.96 -4.79
C LEU A 127 -15.18 1.78 -3.75
N TRP A 128 -14.77 3.01 -4.08
CA TRP A 128 -14.12 3.92 -3.14
C TRP A 128 -15.01 4.29 -1.96
N LEU A 129 -16.25 4.68 -2.25
CA LEU A 129 -17.23 5.02 -1.22
C LEU A 129 -17.57 3.83 -0.33
N LEU A 130 -17.48 2.62 -0.86
CA LEU A 130 -17.67 1.40 -0.09
C LEU A 130 -16.47 1.08 0.78
N ALA A 131 -15.24 1.25 0.27
CA ALA A 131 -14.01 1.06 1.03
C ALA A 131 -13.94 1.97 2.26
N LEU A 132 -14.58 3.14 2.23
CA LEU A 132 -14.70 4.04 3.40
C LEU A 132 -15.46 3.44 4.59
N ARG A 133 -16.11 2.28 4.44
CA ARG A 133 -16.72 1.55 5.57
C ARG A 133 -15.69 0.79 6.40
N ASP A 134 -14.66 0.30 5.74
CA ASP A 134 -13.67 -0.60 6.33
C ASP A 134 -12.32 0.09 6.55
N TYR A 135 -12.09 1.21 5.86
CA TYR A 135 -10.84 1.98 5.89
C TYR A 135 -11.09 3.47 6.09
N ASP A 136 -10.18 4.10 6.84
CA ASP A 136 -10.22 5.55 7.04
C ASP A 136 -9.96 6.33 5.76
N LEU A 137 -10.57 7.51 5.66
CA LEU A 137 -10.36 8.40 4.51
C LEU A 137 -8.89 8.74 4.31
N PHE A 138 -8.10 8.89 5.39
CA PHE A 138 -6.68 9.21 5.29
C PHE A 138 -5.87 8.11 4.59
N HIS A 139 -6.08 6.83 4.95
CA HIS A 139 -5.48 5.68 4.25
C HIS A 139 -5.90 5.66 2.78
N LEU A 140 -7.17 5.93 2.54
CA LEU A 140 -7.73 5.95 1.19
C LEU A 140 -7.15 7.05 0.29
N LEU A 141 -6.58 8.12 0.83
CA LEU A 141 -6.01 9.22 0.02
C LEU A 141 -4.87 8.76 -0.90
N ASP A 142 -4.13 7.71 -0.55
CA ASP A 142 -2.98 7.23 -1.32
C ASP A 142 -3.36 6.82 -2.75
N TYR A 143 -4.54 6.24 -2.91
CA TYR A 143 -5.02 5.76 -4.20
C TYR A 143 -6.23 6.56 -4.71
N LEU A 144 -6.84 7.42 -3.88
CA LEU A 144 -8.07 8.16 -4.23
C LEU A 144 -7.86 9.06 -5.46
N ALA A 145 -6.77 9.82 -5.48
CA ALA A 145 -6.50 10.75 -6.58
C ALA A 145 -6.37 10.01 -7.93
N LEU A 146 -5.76 8.82 -7.91
CA LEU A 146 -5.62 7.96 -9.08
C LEU A 146 -6.98 7.38 -9.51
N GLY A 147 -7.75 6.83 -8.58
CA GLY A 147 -9.07 6.25 -8.86
C GLY A 147 -10.05 7.27 -9.43
N VAL A 148 -10.12 8.46 -8.82
CA VAL A 148 -10.94 9.58 -9.31
C VAL A 148 -10.48 10.02 -10.70
N ALA A 149 -9.17 10.06 -10.97
CA ALA A 149 -8.66 10.43 -12.28
C ALA A 149 -8.99 9.38 -13.36
N VAL A 150 -8.93 8.09 -13.05
CA VAL A 150 -9.34 7.01 -13.96
C VAL A 150 -10.84 7.08 -14.24
N ALA A 151 -11.66 7.28 -13.22
CA ALA A 151 -13.11 7.47 -13.40
C ALA A 151 -13.40 8.71 -14.27
N ALA A 152 -12.73 9.84 -14.00
CA ALA A 152 -12.86 11.06 -14.80
C ALA A 152 -12.41 10.84 -16.25
N TYR A 153 -11.33 10.08 -16.48
CA TYR A 153 -10.88 9.70 -17.81
C TYR A 153 -11.98 8.97 -18.58
N LEU A 154 -12.61 7.96 -17.97
CA LEU A 154 -13.68 7.19 -18.62
C LEU A 154 -14.86 8.07 -19.03
N VAL A 155 -15.27 9.02 -18.18
CA VAL A 155 -16.33 10.00 -18.50
C VAL A 155 -15.91 10.95 -19.62
N LEU A 156 -14.70 11.50 -19.57
CA LEU A 156 -14.22 12.46 -20.57
C LEU A 156 -13.93 11.80 -21.93
N ALA A 157 -13.39 10.59 -21.93
CA ALA A 157 -13.20 9.78 -23.13
C ALA A 157 -14.54 9.40 -23.77
N ALA A 158 -15.57 9.15 -22.95
CA ALA A 158 -16.92 8.89 -23.43
C ALA A 158 -17.62 10.12 -24.01
N SER A 159 -17.24 11.34 -23.62
CA SER A 159 -17.94 12.57 -24.02
C SER A 159 -17.89 12.86 -25.52
N ASP A 160 -19.01 13.30 -26.11
CA ASP A 160 -19.09 13.80 -27.49
C ASP A 160 -18.51 15.21 -27.65
N ARG A 161 -18.33 15.94 -26.53
CA ARG A 161 -17.79 17.31 -26.55
C ARG A 161 -16.27 17.28 -26.74
N PRO A 162 -15.73 17.84 -27.84
CA PRO A 162 -14.29 17.83 -28.11
C PRO A 162 -13.46 18.47 -26.99
N ASP A 163 -13.95 19.58 -26.42
CA ASP A 163 -13.27 20.32 -25.35
C ASP A 163 -13.14 19.51 -24.06
N TRP A 164 -14.10 18.63 -23.79
CA TRP A 164 -14.08 17.74 -22.63
C TRP A 164 -13.11 16.59 -22.89
N ARG A 165 -13.22 15.97 -24.07
CA ARG A 165 -12.36 14.87 -24.47
C ARG A 165 -10.88 15.27 -24.49
N ALA A 166 -10.56 16.51 -24.89
CA ALA A 166 -9.19 17.04 -24.87
C ALA A 166 -8.55 17.02 -23.47
N LYS A 167 -9.34 17.12 -22.39
CA LYS A 167 -8.84 17.15 -21.01
C LYS A 167 -8.55 15.77 -20.42
N ARG A 168 -8.98 14.68 -21.07
CA ARG A 168 -8.96 13.32 -20.50
C ARG A 168 -7.59 12.87 -19.99
N PHE A 169 -6.52 13.16 -20.72
CA PHE A 169 -5.15 12.82 -20.30
C PHE A 169 -4.57 13.78 -19.26
N ALA A 170 -5.04 15.04 -19.25
CA ALA A 170 -4.63 15.99 -18.25
C ALA A 170 -5.09 15.55 -16.85
N VAL A 171 -6.31 15.01 -16.72
CA VAL A 171 -6.82 14.54 -15.42
C VAL A 171 -6.05 13.33 -14.91
N LEU A 172 -5.75 12.36 -15.78
CA LEU A 172 -4.90 11.21 -15.44
C LEU A 172 -3.53 11.65 -14.95
N ARG A 173 -2.92 12.60 -15.66
CA ARG A 173 -1.61 13.14 -15.32
C ARG A 173 -1.60 13.82 -13.95
N TRP A 174 -2.65 14.57 -13.62
CA TRP A 174 -2.81 15.13 -12.27
C TRP A 174 -3.05 14.04 -11.22
N GLY A 175 -3.92 13.07 -11.49
CA GLY A 175 -4.19 11.97 -10.56
C GLY A 175 -2.95 11.18 -10.20
N VAL A 176 -2.17 10.75 -11.20
CA VAL A 176 -0.93 9.98 -10.96
C VAL A 176 0.13 10.84 -10.27
N ALA A 177 0.28 12.12 -10.65
CA ALA A 177 1.26 13.00 -10.03
C ALA A 177 0.94 13.27 -8.56
N ILE A 178 -0.34 13.50 -8.23
CA ILE A 178 -0.80 13.68 -6.86
C ILE A 178 -0.59 12.40 -6.05
N ALA A 179 -0.98 11.23 -6.58
CA ALA A 179 -0.82 9.95 -5.91
C ALA A 179 0.66 9.65 -5.59
N LEU A 180 1.57 9.85 -6.55
CA LEU A 180 3.01 9.64 -6.36
C LEU A 180 3.61 10.64 -5.35
N MET A 181 3.26 11.93 -5.46
CA MET A 181 3.74 12.94 -4.50
C MET A 181 3.21 12.66 -3.09
N TRP A 182 1.95 12.26 -2.94
CA TRP A 182 1.36 11.93 -1.65
C TRP A 182 2.02 10.70 -1.02
N SER A 183 2.06 9.57 -1.73
CA SER A 183 2.63 8.32 -1.21
C SER A 183 4.14 8.43 -0.93
N SER A 184 4.87 9.26 -1.67
CA SER A 184 6.31 9.48 -1.40
C SER A 184 6.59 10.07 -0.02
N LEU A 185 5.63 10.79 0.59
CA LEU A 185 5.79 11.39 1.91
C LEU A 185 5.92 10.33 3.02
N GLU A 186 5.41 9.11 2.78
CA GLU A 186 5.51 8.01 3.73
C GLU A 186 6.97 7.68 4.06
N LYS A 187 7.91 7.88 3.13
CA LYS A 187 9.35 7.65 3.37
C LYS A 187 9.96 8.67 4.33
N PHE A 188 9.31 9.83 4.48
CA PHE A 188 9.71 10.87 5.42
C PHE A 188 8.96 10.74 6.75
N ALA A 189 7.67 10.43 6.67
CA ALA A 189 6.79 10.26 7.83
C ALA A 189 7.09 8.97 8.60
N TYR A 190 7.36 7.87 7.89
CA TYR A 190 7.52 6.54 8.47
C TYR A 190 8.70 5.80 7.81
N PRO A 191 9.96 6.26 7.98
CA PRO A 191 11.11 5.58 7.38
C PRO A 191 11.22 4.11 7.82
N GLU A 192 10.81 3.79 9.06
CA GLU A 192 10.83 2.43 9.60
C GLU A 192 9.98 1.41 8.82
N TRP A 193 8.93 1.86 8.14
CA TRP A 193 8.10 1.03 7.25
C TRP A 193 8.92 0.37 6.14
N PHE A 194 10.03 1.00 5.74
CA PHE A 194 10.86 0.54 4.63
C PHE A 194 12.04 -0.31 5.09
N HIS A 195 12.33 -0.36 6.40
CA HIS A 195 13.47 -1.12 6.93
C HIS A 195 13.40 -2.62 6.63
N PRO A 196 12.28 -3.33 6.91
CA PRO A 196 12.20 -4.76 6.66
C PRO A 196 12.44 -5.10 5.19
N LEU A 197 11.94 -4.25 4.29
CA LEU A 197 12.06 -4.44 2.85
C LEU A 197 13.50 -4.29 2.35
N VAL A 198 14.21 -3.28 2.88
CA VAL A 198 15.61 -3.03 2.54
C VAL A 198 16.53 -4.11 3.11
N GLU A 199 16.20 -4.64 4.29
CA GLU A 199 16.95 -5.72 4.95
C GLU A 199 16.74 -7.06 4.24
N GLU A 200 15.50 -7.38 3.86
CA GLU A 200 15.17 -8.60 3.10
C GLU A 200 15.73 -8.56 1.68
N LYS A 201 15.74 -7.38 1.05
CA LYS A 201 16.14 -7.18 -0.36
C LYS A 201 17.22 -6.09 -0.48
N PRO A 202 18.46 -6.33 -0.02
CA PRO A 202 19.50 -5.31 0.07
C PRO A 202 19.93 -4.71 -1.27
N PHE A 203 19.77 -5.47 -2.37
CA PHE A 203 20.09 -5.00 -3.73
C PHE A 203 19.26 -3.79 -4.16
N LEU A 204 18.09 -3.55 -3.55
CA LEU A 204 17.23 -2.39 -3.86
C LEU A 204 17.92 -1.05 -3.58
N THR A 205 18.89 -1.05 -2.67
CA THR A 205 19.64 0.16 -2.29
C THR A 205 20.80 0.48 -3.23
N PHE A 206 21.12 -0.40 -4.18
CA PHE A 206 22.29 -0.30 -5.05
C PHE A 206 23.61 -0.14 -4.27
N GLY A 207 23.68 -0.70 -3.06
CA GLY A 207 24.85 -0.61 -2.17
C GLY A 207 24.95 0.69 -1.37
N ILE A 208 23.94 1.56 -1.45
CA ILE A 208 23.84 2.78 -0.64
C ILE A 208 23.30 2.40 0.75
N ALA A 209 23.83 3.01 1.81
CA ALA A 209 23.33 2.78 3.16
C ALA A 209 21.83 3.14 3.28
N ARG A 210 21.04 2.38 4.05
CA ARG A 210 19.59 2.59 4.20
C ARG A 210 19.23 4.01 4.60
N ASP A 211 20.01 4.59 5.52
CA ASP A 211 19.80 5.94 6.07
C ASP A 211 20.03 7.03 5.01
N ALA A 212 20.77 6.72 3.94
CA ALA A 212 20.93 7.60 2.79
C ALA A 212 19.90 7.28 1.70
N PHE A 213 19.65 5.99 1.44
CA PHE A 213 18.80 5.54 0.36
C PHE A 213 17.33 5.94 0.55
N ILE A 214 16.75 5.70 1.72
CA ILE A 214 15.32 5.95 2.00
C ILE A 214 14.93 7.42 1.78
N PRO A 215 15.60 8.42 2.40
CA PRO A 215 15.26 9.82 2.17
C PRO A 215 15.50 10.25 0.72
N MET A 216 16.58 9.79 0.08
CA MET A 216 16.84 10.09 -1.33
C MET A 216 15.78 9.50 -2.26
N ALA A 217 15.31 8.28 -1.99
CA ALA A 217 14.24 7.62 -2.74
C ALA A 217 12.90 8.38 -2.59
N GLY A 218 12.57 8.84 -1.38
CA GLY A 218 11.40 9.71 -1.16
C GLY A 218 11.48 11.00 -1.96
N VAL A 219 12.64 11.65 -1.97
CA VAL A 219 12.83 12.87 -2.77
C VAL A 219 12.71 12.58 -4.26
N ALA A 220 13.34 11.51 -4.75
CA ALA A 220 13.26 11.12 -6.15
C ALA A 220 11.81 10.85 -6.59
N GLU A 221 11.04 10.11 -5.80
CA GLU A 221 9.64 9.81 -6.10
C GLU A 221 8.77 11.07 -6.10
N PHE A 222 8.87 11.91 -5.06
CA PHE A 222 8.13 13.18 -4.96
C PHE A 222 8.41 14.07 -6.18
N THR A 223 9.70 14.27 -6.47
CA THR A 223 10.14 15.20 -7.52
C THR A 223 9.83 14.68 -8.91
N LEU A 224 9.94 13.37 -9.17
CA LEU A 224 9.53 12.77 -10.44
C LEU A 224 8.00 12.87 -10.63
N GLY A 225 7.21 12.65 -9.57
CA GLY A 225 5.77 12.89 -9.58
C GLY A 225 5.42 14.35 -9.93
N PHE A 226 6.08 15.32 -9.29
CA PHE A 226 5.99 16.74 -9.64
C PHE A 226 6.42 17.00 -11.09
N GLY A 227 7.49 16.35 -11.56
CA GLY A 227 8.02 16.45 -12.91
C GLY A 227 6.98 16.14 -14.00
N LEU A 228 6.05 15.21 -13.74
CA LEU A 228 4.93 14.89 -14.64
C LEU A 228 4.01 16.10 -14.93
N LEU A 229 3.98 17.08 -14.03
CA LEU A 229 3.17 18.29 -14.16
C LEU A 229 3.91 19.46 -14.78
N TRP A 230 5.22 19.34 -15.03
CA TRP A 230 6.05 20.47 -15.41
C TRP A 230 6.09 20.70 -16.93
N THR A 231 7.25 21.08 -17.49
CA THR A 231 7.44 21.32 -18.92
C THR A 231 7.50 20.03 -19.73
N PRO A 232 7.25 20.07 -21.06
CA PRO A 232 7.12 18.85 -21.86
C PRO A 232 8.32 17.90 -21.77
N LEU A 233 9.56 18.42 -21.78
CA LEU A 233 10.75 17.58 -21.71
C LEU A 233 10.95 17.01 -20.30
N VAL A 234 10.83 17.85 -19.26
CA VAL A 234 10.90 17.41 -17.85
C VAL A 234 9.85 16.33 -17.58
N ARG A 235 8.61 16.54 -18.02
CA ARG A 235 7.49 15.59 -17.91
C ARG A 235 7.82 14.25 -18.54
N ARG A 236 8.25 14.22 -19.80
CA ARG A 236 8.50 12.97 -20.51
C ARG A 236 9.73 12.24 -19.98
N LEU A 237 10.79 12.95 -19.60
CA LEU A 237 11.96 12.33 -18.98
C LEU A 237 11.64 11.79 -17.57
N SER A 238 10.80 12.50 -16.80
CA SER A 238 10.34 12.00 -15.49
C SER A 238 9.47 10.76 -15.65
N ALA A 239 8.58 10.75 -16.65
CA ALA A 239 7.78 9.59 -17.00
C ALA A 239 8.65 8.40 -17.41
N LEU A 240 9.69 8.61 -18.22
CA LEU A 240 10.64 7.57 -18.59
C LEU A 240 11.38 7.01 -17.38
N ALA A 241 11.89 7.88 -16.49
CA ALA A 241 12.58 7.46 -15.28
C ALA A 241 11.68 6.63 -14.36
N LEU A 242 10.44 7.10 -14.12
CA LEU A 242 9.46 6.35 -13.33
C LEU A 242 9.11 5.01 -13.98
N LEU A 243 8.93 4.96 -15.30
CA LEU A 243 8.61 3.72 -16.00
C LEU A 243 9.73 2.68 -15.84
N VAL A 244 10.99 3.11 -15.94
CA VAL A 244 12.15 2.25 -15.70
C VAL A 244 12.14 1.73 -14.25
N ILE A 245 11.91 2.62 -13.28
CA ILE A 245 11.85 2.24 -11.85
C ILE A 245 10.74 1.22 -11.59
N PHE A 246 9.49 1.49 -12.02
CA PHE A 246 8.36 0.59 -11.79
C PHE A 246 8.53 -0.75 -12.50
N ILE A 247 8.95 -0.77 -13.78
CA ILE A 247 9.19 -2.03 -14.50
C ILE A 247 10.31 -2.83 -13.82
N THR A 248 11.37 -2.17 -13.37
CA THR A 248 12.47 -2.85 -12.67
C THR A 248 12.01 -3.40 -11.32
N ALA A 249 11.11 -2.71 -10.62
CA ALA A 249 10.55 -3.15 -9.34
C ALA A 249 9.64 -4.39 -9.47
N VAL A 250 8.97 -4.58 -10.61
CA VAL A 250 8.14 -5.78 -10.86
C VAL A 250 8.98 -7.06 -10.81
N TYR A 251 10.25 -7.04 -11.22
CA TYR A 251 11.10 -8.22 -11.22
C TYR A 251 11.29 -8.84 -9.81
N PRO A 252 11.72 -8.09 -8.78
CA PRO A 252 11.87 -8.62 -7.43
C PRO A 252 10.57 -8.76 -6.62
N PHE A 253 9.51 -8.03 -6.96
CA PHE A 253 8.25 -8.05 -6.19
C PHE A 253 7.12 -8.86 -6.82
N GLY A 254 7.27 -9.25 -8.09
CA GLY A 254 6.41 -10.22 -8.76
C GLY A 254 4.99 -9.71 -9.06
N ARG A 255 4.03 -10.65 -9.03
CA ARG A 255 2.66 -10.44 -9.53
C ARG A 255 1.90 -9.35 -8.79
N ILE A 256 2.02 -9.30 -7.45
CA ILE A 256 1.27 -8.33 -6.64
C ILE A 256 1.69 -6.91 -7.01
N ASP A 257 2.99 -6.69 -7.20
CA ASP A 257 3.52 -5.39 -7.62
C ASP A 257 3.03 -4.99 -9.01
N LEU A 258 3.09 -5.93 -9.96
CA LEU A 258 2.61 -5.72 -11.33
C LEU A 258 1.13 -5.31 -11.35
N ILE A 259 0.28 -6.00 -10.60
CA ILE A 259 -1.15 -5.70 -10.53
C ILE A 259 -1.37 -4.31 -9.93
N GLY A 260 -0.77 -4.03 -8.78
CA GLY A 260 -0.98 -2.77 -8.08
C GLY A 260 -0.44 -1.55 -8.85
N HIS A 261 0.65 -1.69 -9.60
CA HIS A 261 1.24 -0.61 -10.39
C HIS A 261 0.76 -0.56 -11.86
N ALA A 262 -0.02 -1.54 -12.35
CA ALA A 262 -0.41 -1.62 -13.77
C ALA A 262 -1.05 -0.33 -14.30
N LEU A 263 -1.98 0.26 -13.55
CA LEU A 263 -2.64 1.51 -13.92
C LEU A 263 -1.67 2.70 -13.92
N ILE A 264 -0.84 2.80 -12.90
CA ILE A 264 0.17 3.87 -12.78
C ILE A 264 1.13 3.79 -13.97
N MET A 265 1.67 2.61 -14.26
CA MET A 265 2.58 2.38 -15.39
C MET A 265 1.92 2.71 -16.73
N ALA A 266 0.66 2.31 -16.96
CA ALA A 266 -0.04 2.65 -18.19
C ALA A 266 -0.27 4.15 -18.36
N ILE A 267 -0.62 4.86 -17.28
CA ILE A 267 -0.77 6.32 -17.32
C ILE A 267 0.58 7.00 -17.55
N ILE A 268 1.67 6.52 -16.95
CA ILE A 268 3.02 7.01 -17.21
C ILE A 268 3.40 6.83 -18.68
N VAL A 269 3.05 5.69 -19.29
CA VAL A 269 3.23 5.45 -20.74
C VAL A 269 2.45 6.48 -21.58
N VAL A 270 1.21 6.81 -21.19
CA VAL A 270 0.42 7.88 -21.83
C VAL A 270 1.13 9.24 -21.71
N ILE A 271 1.64 9.57 -20.52
CA ILE A 271 2.34 10.84 -20.25
C ILE A 271 3.64 10.94 -21.05
N PHE A 272 4.39 9.84 -21.15
CA PHE A 272 5.57 9.75 -21.99
C PHE A 272 5.22 9.95 -23.48
N ALA A 273 4.14 9.32 -23.95
CA ALA A 273 3.72 9.40 -25.34
C ALA A 273 3.12 10.76 -25.73
N ASP A 274 2.59 11.55 -24.79
CA ASP A 274 1.85 12.81 -25.03
C ASP A 274 2.68 13.88 -25.79
N PRO A 275 2.34 14.18 -27.06
CA PRO A 275 3.03 15.17 -27.89
C PRO A 275 2.66 16.61 -27.53
N GLY A 276 1.71 16.84 -26.61
CA GLY A 276 1.31 18.18 -26.20
C GLY A 276 2.48 19.03 -25.71
N ARG A 277 2.57 20.27 -26.19
CA ARG A 277 3.59 21.25 -25.78
C ARG A 277 3.05 22.35 -24.88
N ASP A 278 1.72 22.47 -24.80
CA ASP A 278 1.07 23.61 -24.17
C ASP A 278 1.15 23.58 -22.64
N LEU A 279 1.51 24.74 -22.08
CA LEU A 279 1.53 25.00 -20.64
C LEU A 279 0.25 25.74 -20.22
N HIS A 280 -0.90 25.07 -20.25
CA HIS A 280 -2.18 25.72 -19.93
C HIS A 280 -2.26 26.27 -18.49
N VAL A 281 -1.57 25.65 -17.54
CA VAL A 281 -1.58 26.05 -16.12
C VAL A 281 -0.29 26.76 -15.77
N LEU A 282 -0.40 27.99 -15.24
CA LEU A 282 0.72 28.84 -14.81
C LEU A 282 1.88 28.91 -15.82
N PRO A 283 1.63 29.28 -17.10
CA PRO A 283 2.63 29.23 -18.17
C PRO A 283 3.89 30.05 -17.88
N ARG A 284 3.73 31.23 -17.26
CA ARG A 284 4.86 32.10 -16.90
C ARG A 284 5.78 31.45 -15.87
N LEU A 285 5.18 30.84 -14.83
CA LEU A 285 5.92 30.14 -13.79
C LEU A 285 6.63 28.92 -14.39
N ARG A 286 5.88 28.04 -15.05
CA ARG A 286 6.44 26.79 -15.62
C ARG A 286 7.46 27.04 -16.72
N GLY A 287 7.30 28.12 -17.47
CA GLY A 287 8.24 28.54 -18.50
C GLY A 287 9.55 29.12 -17.94
N ALA A 288 9.55 29.69 -16.73
CA ALA A 288 10.71 30.32 -16.12
C ALA A 288 11.71 29.27 -15.59
N LEU A 289 13.02 29.57 -15.67
CA LEU A 289 14.05 28.70 -15.10
C LEU A 289 13.94 28.66 -13.57
N ALA A 290 13.80 29.85 -12.95
CA ALA A 290 13.52 29.98 -11.52
C ALA A 290 12.14 29.43 -11.11
N GLY A 291 11.28 29.12 -12.08
CA GLY A 291 9.98 28.51 -11.83
C GLY A 291 10.09 27.10 -11.29
N VAL A 292 11.12 26.34 -11.68
CA VAL A 292 11.35 24.97 -11.20
C VAL A 292 11.48 24.93 -9.67
N PRO A 293 12.46 25.62 -9.04
CA PRO A 293 12.60 25.58 -7.58
C PRO A 293 11.41 26.21 -6.86
N ALA A 294 10.82 27.30 -7.40
CA ALA A 294 9.65 27.92 -6.80
C ALA A 294 8.42 27.00 -6.82
N GLY A 295 8.16 26.32 -7.94
CA GLY A 295 7.06 25.38 -8.10
C GLY A 295 7.24 24.13 -7.24
N LEU A 296 8.45 23.57 -7.20
CA LEU A 296 8.75 22.41 -6.37
C LEU A 296 8.63 22.75 -4.88
N GLY A 297 9.17 23.89 -4.44
CA GLY A 297 9.03 24.36 -3.07
C GLY A 297 7.58 24.55 -2.67
N ALA A 298 6.77 25.19 -3.53
CA ALA A 298 5.34 25.36 -3.29
C ALA A 298 4.59 24.01 -3.21
N ALA A 299 4.91 23.06 -4.10
CA ALA A 299 4.33 21.72 -4.07
C ALA A 299 4.71 20.99 -2.77
N MET A 300 5.98 21.04 -2.37
CA MET A 300 6.45 20.38 -1.15
C MET A 300 5.77 20.96 0.10
N VAL A 301 5.67 22.29 0.21
CA VAL A 301 4.93 22.95 1.29
C VAL A 301 3.47 22.49 1.32
N LEU A 302 2.79 22.49 0.16
CA LEU A 302 1.38 22.09 0.07
C LEU A 302 1.17 20.64 0.50
N PHE A 303 1.97 19.72 -0.02
CA PHE A 303 1.81 18.29 0.22
C PHE A 303 2.24 17.91 1.65
N VAL A 304 3.34 18.45 2.16
CA VAL A 304 3.78 18.22 3.54
C VAL A 304 2.78 18.79 4.54
N ALA A 305 2.33 20.04 4.35
CA ALA A 305 1.31 20.63 5.21
C ALA A 305 -0.01 19.87 5.13
N GLY A 306 -0.40 19.42 3.93
CA GLY A 306 -1.57 18.60 3.71
C GLY A 306 -1.48 17.25 4.42
N TYR A 307 -0.36 16.55 4.31
CA TYR A 307 -0.17 15.22 4.88
C TYR A 307 -0.15 15.25 6.41
N TRP A 308 0.74 16.04 7.01
CA TRP A 308 0.81 16.16 8.48
C TRP A 308 -0.44 16.82 9.06
N GLY A 309 -1.00 17.82 8.36
CA GLY A 309 -2.20 18.53 8.80
C GLY A 309 -3.45 17.65 8.77
N LEU A 310 -3.64 16.85 7.71
CA LEU A 310 -4.74 15.89 7.63
C LEU A 310 -4.55 14.77 8.65
N HIS A 311 -3.34 14.22 8.79
CA HIS A 311 -3.07 13.21 9.81
C HIS A 311 -3.43 13.73 11.22
N ALA A 312 -2.94 14.91 11.60
CA ALA A 312 -3.27 15.52 12.88
C ALA A 312 -4.77 15.81 13.04
N GLY A 313 -5.47 16.13 11.95
CA GLY A 313 -6.91 16.36 11.96
C GLY A 313 -7.74 15.08 12.15
N PHE A 314 -7.28 13.94 11.62
CA PHE A 314 -7.98 12.65 11.74
C PHE A 314 -7.63 11.91 13.04
N TYR A 315 -6.35 11.85 13.41
CA TYR A 315 -5.84 11.01 14.50
C TYR A 315 -5.43 11.80 15.76
N GLY A 316 -5.47 13.13 15.69
CA GLY A 316 -5.06 14.00 16.79
C GLY A 316 -3.56 14.27 16.84
N ALA A 317 -3.16 15.28 17.64
CA ALA A 317 -1.75 15.65 17.81
C ALA A 317 -0.99 14.71 18.77
N ASP A 318 -1.73 13.96 19.60
CA ASP A 318 -1.20 13.00 20.59
C ASP A 318 -1.22 11.55 20.06
N ALA A 319 -1.31 11.38 18.73
CA ALA A 319 -1.22 10.05 18.12
C ALA A 319 0.06 9.34 18.60
N ARG A 320 -0.05 8.04 18.86
CA ARG A 320 1.08 7.25 19.40
C ARG A 320 2.07 6.94 18.29
N THR A 321 3.35 6.99 18.60
CA THR A 321 4.41 6.63 17.68
C THR A 321 4.36 5.13 17.35
N MET A 322 4.95 4.74 16.22
CA MET A 322 5.09 3.33 15.84
C MET A 322 5.75 2.50 16.95
N ALA A 323 6.78 3.04 17.60
CA ALA A 323 7.49 2.33 18.67
C ALA A 323 6.59 2.07 19.90
N GLU A 324 5.74 3.02 20.25
CA GLU A 324 4.77 2.88 21.35
C GLU A 324 3.70 1.84 21.02
N LEU A 325 3.16 1.87 19.79
CA LEU A 325 2.17 0.90 19.31
C LEU A 325 2.75 -0.51 19.20
N GLN A 326 4.01 -0.64 18.78
CA GLN A 326 4.72 -1.92 18.72
C GLN A 326 5.04 -2.46 20.12
N ALA A 327 5.45 -1.60 21.06
CA ALA A 327 5.69 -1.99 22.45
C ALA A 327 4.40 -2.47 23.14
N GLU A 328 3.25 -1.87 22.82
CA GLU A 328 1.95 -2.30 23.31
C GLU A 328 1.49 -3.62 22.66
N ARG A 329 1.73 -3.82 21.36
CA ARG A 329 1.48 -5.13 20.72
C ARG A 329 2.42 -6.22 21.24
N ALA A 330 3.57 -5.84 21.78
CA ALA A 330 4.50 -6.74 22.48
C ALA A 330 4.12 -6.98 23.96
N THR A 331 2.89 -6.69 24.41
CA THR A 331 2.43 -6.84 25.82
C THR A 331 2.34 -8.26 26.36
N HIS A 332 2.82 -9.27 25.62
CA HIS A 332 3.24 -10.56 26.20
C HIS A 332 4.74 -10.62 26.57
N SER A 333 5.46 -9.50 26.51
CA SER A 333 6.82 -9.36 27.04
C SER A 333 6.80 -8.89 28.50
N PHE A 334 7.68 -9.47 29.31
CA PHE A 334 7.73 -9.36 30.76
C PHE A 334 7.73 -7.90 31.27
N SER A 335 6.66 -7.52 31.99
CA SER A 335 6.59 -6.28 32.76
C SER A 335 6.99 -6.54 34.22
N ALA A 336 7.95 -5.76 34.74
CA ALA A 336 8.34 -5.80 36.13
C ALA A 336 7.25 -5.24 37.09
N GLU A 337 6.33 -4.43 36.57
CA GLU A 337 5.21 -3.87 37.35
C GLU A 337 3.98 -4.79 37.38
N HIS A 338 3.82 -5.67 36.39
CA HIS A 338 2.68 -6.61 36.29
C HIS A 338 3.15 -8.01 35.84
N PRO A 339 3.76 -8.81 36.74
CA PRO A 339 4.25 -10.14 36.40
C PRO A 339 3.08 -11.12 36.26
N HIS A 340 2.60 -11.33 35.04
CA HIS A 340 1.73 -12.46 34.71
C HIS A 340 2.60 -13.66 34.27
N GLY A 341 3.28 -14.26 35.24
CA GLY A 341 3.81 -15.64 35.19
C GLY A 341 2.98 -16.55 36.11
N PRO A 342 3.11 -17.88 36.02
CA PRO A 342 2.18 -18.80 36.69
C PRO A 342 2.08 -18.52 38.20
N PRO A 343 0.88 -18.22 38.73
CA PRO A 343 0.72 -17.93 40.14
C PRO A 343 0.92 -19.20 40.98
N ALA A 344 1.70 -19.06 42.05
CA ALA A 344 1.82 -20.07 43.08
C ALA A 344 0.43 -20.45 43.63
N MET A 345 0.14 -21.75 43.66
CA MET A 345 -1.03 -22.33 44.33
C MET A 345 -1.15 -21.79 45.76
N ASN A 346 -2.24 -21.08 46.05
CA ASN A 346 -3.09 -21.22 47.26
C ASN A 346 -4.06 -20.05 47.41
N ALA A 347 -5.31 -20.21 46.97
CA ALA A 347 -6.48 -19.57 47.60
C ALA A 347 -7.77 -20.24 47.10
N ARG A 348 -8.61 -20.73 48.03
CA ARG A 348 -9.96 -21.26 47.77
C ARG A 348 -10.97 -20.12 47.58
N PRO A 349 -11.93 -20.20 46.65
CA PRO A 349 -13.07 -19.29 46.62
C PRO A 349 -14.28 -19.86 47.39
N GLN A 350 -15.01 -18.97 48.07
CA GLN A 350 -16.35 -19.24 48.62
C GLN A 350 -17.43 -19.01 47.55
N ALA A 351 -18.49 -19.80 47.68
CA ALA A 351 -19.58 -19.97 46.73
C ALA A 351 -20.62 -18.83 46.73
N GLY A 352 -21.15 -18.56 45.53
CA GLY A 352 -22.44 -17.90 45.27
C GLY A 352 -23.10 -18.56 44.06
N THR A 353 -24.31 -19.07 44.24
CA THR A 353 -25.12 -19.87 43.30
C THR A 353 -25.86 -19.03 42.27
N GLU A 354 -25.90 -19.48 41.01
CA GLU A 354 -27.11 -19.66 40.17
C GLU A 354 -26.76 -20.29 38.81
N ALA A 355 -27.69 -21.10 38.27
CA ALA A 355 -27.44 -22.13 37.26
C ALA A 355 -27.35 -21.61 35.81
N ALA A 356 -26.16 -21.75 35.22
CA ALA A 356 -25.88 -21.88 33.79
C ALA A 356 -24.86 -23.03 33.67
N ALA A 357 -24.69 -23.65 32.48
CA ALA A 357 -23.77 -24.79 32.26
C ALA A 357 -22.49 -24.63 33.11
N THR A 358 -22.26 -25.58 34.02
CA THR A 358 -21.36 -25.39 35.16
C THR A 358 -20.00 -24.89 34.68
N GLY A 359 -19.51 -23.77 35.21
CA GLY A 359 -18.19 -23.22 34.85
C GLY A 359 -17.02 -24.19 35.06
N GLU A 360 -17.23 -25.31 35.76
CA GLU A 360 -16.29 -26.45 35.81
C GLU A 360 -16.09 -27.15 34.45
N ASP A 361 -17.09 -27.19 33.58
CA ASP A 361 -17.03 -27.88 32.27
C ASP A 361 -16.26 -27.05 31.23
N LEU A 362 -16.51 -25.73 31.19
CA LEU A 362 -15.77 -24.82 30.31
C LEU A 362 -14.31 -24.63 30.74
N ALA A 363 -14.07 -24.52 32.06
CA ALA A 363 -12.70 -24.48 32.57
C ALA A 363 -11.93 -25.77 32.23
N GLY A 364 -12.61 -26.92 32.26
CA GLY A 364 -12.07 -28.20 31.81
C GLY A 364 -11.74 -28.23 30.32
N ALA A 365 -12.64 -27.72 29.47
CA ALA A 365 -12.42 -27.66 28.01
C ALA A 365 -11.21 -26.76 27.65
N TYR A 366 -11.12 -25.58 28.26
CA TYR A 366 -9.97 -24.70 28.08
C TYR A 366 -8.66 -25.33 28.58
N ALA A 367 -8.69 -25.98 29.75
CA ALA A 367 -7.51 -26.66 30.28
C ALA A 367 -7.05 -27.83 29.41
N ALA A 368 -8.00 -28.60 28.85
CA ALA A 368 -7.71 -29.71 27.95
C ALA A 368 -7.08 -29.24 26.64
N SER A 369 -7.63 -28.18 26.03
CA SER A 369 -7.06 -27.55 24.82
C SER A 369 -5.63 -27.07 25.08
N MET A 370 -5.40 -26.36 26.19
CA MET A 370 -4.07 -25.87 26.56
C MET A 370 -3.08 -27.00 26.84
N ALA A 371 -3.52 -28.09 27.45
CA ALA A 371 -2.67 -29.26 27.72
C ALA A 371 -2.24 -29.97 26.42
N GLY A 372 -3.20 -30.24 25.51
CA GLY A 372 -2.91 -30.89 24.23
C GLY A 372 -1.99 -30.04 23.35
N MET A 373 -2.25 -28.74 23.27
CA MET A 373 -1.36 -27.79 22.58
C MET A 373 0.05 -27.81 23.17
N HIS A 374 0.19 -27.75 24.50
CA HIS A 374 1.50 -27.74 25.15
C HIS A 374 2.31 -29.01 24.86
N GLU A 375 1.67 -30.19 24.93
CA GLU A 375 2.34 -31.47 24.66
C GLU A 375 2.84 -31.56 23.21
N ALA A 376 1.99 -31.21 22.24
CA ALA A 376 2.35 -31.19 20.84
C ALA A 376 3.44 -30.14 20.53
N MET A 377 3.36 -28.96 21.15
CA MET A 377 4.39 -27.92 21.03
C MET A 377 5.74 -28.39 21.54
N MET A 378 5.78 -29.00 22.74
CA MET A 378 7.02 -29.51 23.33
C MET A 378 7.65 -30.60 22.46
N THR A 379 6.84 -31.39 21.75
CA THR A 379 7.30 -32.38 20.78
C THR A 379 7.89 -31.70 19.55
N GLY A 380 7.23 -30.68 19.00
CA GLY A 380 7.69 -29.95 17.83
C GLY A 380 9.01 -29.20 18.05
N ILE A 381 9.17 -28.52 19.18
CA ILE A 381 10.38 -27.74 19.48
C ILE A 381 11.61 -28.60 19.79
N ALA A 382 11.43 -29.91 19.97
CA ALA A 382 12.54 -30.85 20.16
C ALA A 382 13.30 -31.16 18.86
N HIS A 383 12.82 -30.66 17.71
CA HIS A 383 13.48 -30.84 16.43
C HIS A 383 14.88 -30.15 16.42
N PRO A 384 15.92 -30.79 15.85
CA PRO A 384 17.29 -30.26 15.89
C PRO A 384 17.52 -29.04 14.99
N ASP A 385 16.73 -28.89 13.93
CA ASP A 385 16.74 -27.69 13.07
C ASP A 385 15.85 -26.61 13.71
N PRO A 386 16.39 -25.41 14.00
CA PRO A 386 15.67 -24.35 14.72
C PRO A 386 14.49 -23.76 13.95
N ASP A 387 14.57 -23.68 12.62
CA ASP A 387 13.48 -23.15 11.80
C ASP A 387 12.33 -24.16 11.76
N VAL A 388 12.65 -25.44 11.60
CA VAL A 388 11.67 -26.53 11.66
C VAL A 388 11.09 -26.67 13.07
N ALA A 389 11.91 -26.54 14.12
CA ALA A 389 11.47 -26.59 15.52
C ALA A 389 10.49 -25.46 15.85
N PHE A 390 10.76 -24.25 15.35
CA PHE A 390 9.86 -23.12 15.50
C PHE A 390 8.52 -23.41 14.82
N VAL A 391 8.52 -23.83 13.55
CA VAL A 391 7.30 -24.10 12.79
C VAL A 391 6.49 -25.26 13.39
N LEU A 392 7.15 -26.38 13.74
CA LEU A 392 6.51 -27.52 14.38
C LEU A 392 5.98 -27.21 15.79
N GLY A 393 6.61 -26.29 16.52
CA GLY A 393 6.11 -25.82 17.81
C GLY A 393 4.96 -24.81 17.68
N MET A 394 4.97 -24.00 16.63
CA MET A 394 4.01 -22.92 16.45
C MET A 394 2.67 -23.41 15.87
N ILE A 395 2.67 -24.47 15.04
CA ILE A 395 1.43 -25.11 14.58
C ILE A 395 0.49 -25.49 15.75
N PRO A 396 0.92 -26.31 16.74
CA PRO A 396 0.05 -26.65 17.86
C PRO A 396 -0.26 -25.44 18.76
N HIS A 397 0.65 -24.48 18.91
CA HIS A 397 0.38 -23.23 19.63
C HIS A 397 -0.82 -22.47 19.02
N HIS A 398 -0.85 -22.33 17.70
CA HIS A 398 -1.96 -21.72 16.97
C HIS A 398 -3.22 -22.59 17.04
N GLN A 399 -3.08 -23.92 16.98
CA GLN A 399 -4.20 -24.86 17.14
C GLN A 399 -4.89 -24.69 18.50
N GLY A 400 -4.12 -24.49 19.58
CA GLY A 400 -4.68 -24.19 20.89
C GLY A 400 -5.54 -22.92 20.89
N ALA A 401 -5.08 -21.85 20.23
CA ALA A 401 -5.86 -20.62 20.10
C ALA A 401 -7.15 -20.82 19.27
N ILE A 402 -7.10 -21.64 18.21
CA ILE A 402 -8.26 -22.01 17.40
C ILE A 402 -9.29 -22.77 18.24
N ASP A 403 -8.85 -23.78 18.99
CA ASP A 403 -9.72 -24.60 19.83
C ASP A 403 -10.38 -23.75 20.93
N MET A 404 -9.64 -22.82 21.55
CA MET A 404 -10.17 -21.86 22.51
C MET A 404 -11.21 -20.92 21.88
N ALA A 405 -10.96 -20.44 20.66
CA ALA A 405 -11.89 -19.61 19.93
C ALA A 405 -13.18 -20.35 19.59
N LEU A 406 -13.09 -21.65 19.25
CA LEU A 406 -14.26 -22.51 19.02
C LEU A 406 -15.09 -22.70 20.30
N ILE A 407 -14.44 -22.96 21.44
CA ILE A 407 -15.12 -23.03 22.75
C ILE A 407 -15.86 -21.71 23.04
N GLN A 408 -15.20 -20.57 22.77
CA GLN A 408 -15.81 -19.25 22.96
C GLN A 408 -16.99 -19.01 22.00
N LEU A 409 -16.93 -19.49 20.76
CA LEU A 409 -18.03 -19.37 19.79
C LEU A 409 -19.24 -20.24 20.15
N GLU A 410 -19.00 -21.36 20.82
CA GLU A 410 -20.06 -22.28 21.24
C GLU A 410 -20.72 -21.86 22.56
N ALA A 411 -19.92 -21.38 23.52
CA ALA A 411 -20.39 -21.12 24.89
C ALA A 411 -20.50 -19.62 25.26
N GLY A 412 -19.92 -18.73 24.46
CA GLY A 412 -19.88 -17.29 24.72
C GLY A 412 -21.18 -16.57 24.35
N GLY A 413 -21.43 -15.42 25.00
CA GLY A 413 -22.62 -14.60 24.75
C GLY A 413 -22.36 -13.13 24.42
N ASP A 414 -21.13 -12.65 24.58
CA ASP A 414 -20.76 -11.25 24.30
C ASP A 414 -20.41 -11.08 22.81
N ALA A 415 -21.07 -10.12 22.14
CA ALA A 415 -20.95 -9.94 20.69
C ALA A 415 -19.56 -9.50 20.24
N GLU A 416 -18.85 -8.67 21.02
CA GLU A 416 -17.50 -8.21 20.69
C GLU A 416 -16.50 -9.36 20.86
N ILE A 417 -16.65 -10.14 21.93
CA ILE A 417 -15.78 -11.30 22.18
C ILE A 417 -16.02 -12.43 21.17
N LEU A 418 -17.27 -12.64 20.73
CA LEU A 418 -17.57 -13.57 19.66
C LEU A 418 -17.00 -13.12 18.32
N ASP A 419 -16.89 -11.81 18.07
CA ASP A 419 -16.25 -11.29 16.86
C ASP A 419 -14.73 -11.47 16.88
N LEU A 420 -14.12 -11.17 18.03
CA LEU A 420 -12.71 -11.46 18.27
C LEU A 420 -12.40 -12.95 18.09
N ALA A 421 -13.25 -13.86 18.61
CA ALA A 421 -13.08 -15.29 18.44
C ALA A 421 -13.13 -15.73 16.97
N ARG A 422 -14.05 -15.18 16.16
CA ARG A 422 -14.08 -15.43 14.70
C ARG A 422 -12.82 -14.93 14.01
N HIS A 423 -12.32 -13.77 14.41
CA HIS A 423 -11.10 -13.19 13.85
C HIS A 423 -9.87 -14.04 14.19
N ILE A 424 -9.69 -14.43 15.46
CA ILE A 424 -8.62 -15.33 15.90
C ILE A 424 -8.66 -16.64 15.12
N LEU A 425 -9.83 -17.27 15.00
CA LEU A 425 -9.98 -18.52 14.25
C LEU A 425 -9.50 -18.37 12.80
N ALA A 426 -9.94 -17.32 12.10
CA ALA A 426 -9.60 -17.10 10.70
C ALA A 426 -8.10 -16.80 10.50
N GLU A 427 -7.51 -15.94 11.34
CA GLU A 427 -6.10 -15.56 11.21
C GLU A 427 -5.16 -16.71 11.58
N GLN A 428 -5.41 -17.38 12.71
CA GLN A 428 -4.56 -18.46 13.20
C GLN A 428 -4.62 -19.68 12.27
N GLN A 429 -5.79 -20.00 11.70
CA GLN A 429 -5.91 -21.06 10.69
C GLN A 429 -5.09 -20.76 9.44
N ARG A 430 -5.15 -19.52 8.94
CA ARG A 430 -4.35 -19.10 7.78
C ARG A 430 -2.85 -19.23 8.05
N GLU A 431 -2.41 -18.98 9.28
CA GLU A 431 -1.00 -19.11 9.69
C GLU A 431 -0.58 -20.58 9.82
N VAL A 432 -1.45 -21.45 10.35
CA VAL A 432 -1.27 -22.90 10.35
C VAL A 432 -1.09 -23.42 8.92
N ASP A 433 -2.00 -23.06 8.00
CA ASP A 433 -1.93 -23.51 6.59
C ASP A 433 -0.60 -23.11 5.92
N GLN A 434 -0.11 -21.89 6.18
CA GLN A 434 1.18 -21.41 5.69
C GLN A 434 2.36 -22.20 6.25
N MET A 435 2.32 -22.52 7.54
CA MET A 435 3.34 -23.30 8.23
C MET A 435 3.39 -24.75 7.74
N GLU A 436 2.23 -25.38 7.54
CA GLU A 436 2.14 -26.72 6.95
C GLU A 436 2.65 -26.77 5.51
N ASP A 437 2.29 -25.78 4.69
CA ASP A 437 2.81 -25.64 3.33
C ASP A 437 4.34 -25.46 3.33
N TRP A 438 4.86 -24.68 4.28
CA TRP A 438 6.30 -24.46 4.42
C TRP A 438 7.06 -25.76 4.74
N LEU A 439 6.50 -26.61 5.61
CA LEU A 439 7.04 -27.93 5.95
C LEU A 439 6.96 -28.89 4.75
N ARG A 440 5.82 -28.92 4.06
CA ARG A 440 5.58 -29.76 2.88
C ARG A 440 6.57 -29.47 1.76
N MET A 441 6.86 -28.21 1.49
CA MET A 441 7.86 -27.80 0.50
C MET A 441 9.29 -28.28 0.83
N ARG A 442 9.56 -28.59 2.10
CA ARG A 442 10.87 -29.04 2.59
C ARG A 442 10.94 -30.53 2.87
N GLY A 443 9.85 -31.27 2.61
CA GLY A 443 9.76 -32.71 2.87
C GLY A 443 9.83 -33.07 4.34
N VAL A 444 9.44 -32.15 5.23
CA VAL A 444 9.31 -32.42 6.67
C VAL A 444 7.88 -32.89 6.92
N GLU A 445 7.74 -34.10 7.48
CA GLU A 445 6.43 -34.65 7.87
C GLU A 445 5.96 -34.05 9.19
N LEU A 446 4.65 -33.83 9.31
CA LEU A 446 4.04 -33.46 10.59
C LEU A 446 4.12 -34.67 11.54
N PRO A 447 4.46 -34.45 12.83
CA PRO A 447 4.35 -35.49 13.84
C PRO A 447 2.92 -36.05 13.85
N GLU A 448 2.75 -37.37 13.88
CA GLU A 448 1.43 -37.97 14.07
C GLU A 448 0.87 -37.54 15.44
N SER A 449 -0.36 -37.02 15.45
CA SER A 449 -1.09 -36.54 16.63
C SER A 449 -1.50 -37.67 17.57
#